data_AF-A0A0S8C2B5-F1
#
_entry.id   AF-A0A0S8C2B5-F1
#
_cell.length_a   1.000
_cell.length_b   1.000
_cell.length_c   1.000
_cell.angle_alpha   90.00
_cell.angle_beta   90.00
_cell.angle_gamma   90.00
#
_symmetry.space_group_name_H-M   'P 1'
#
loop_
_entity.id
_entity.type
_entity.pdbx_description
1 polymer ?
#
loop_
_entity_poly.entity_id
_entity_poly.type
_entity_poly.pdbx_seq_one_letter_code
_entity_poly.pdbx_strand_id
1 'polypeptide(L)'
;MERRTDTRRPATPEEISARIRSEHAEISALVARVEALSERVSSGADVNKTIVALREELQGLASVLLEHLHYEEYQLPTLAPDGEADQMAEDMRREHRAQRELLDRVIRELDETAVGSKLVVGVRELARAIRDDMEHEEHELLTQS
;
A
#
# COMPACT_ATOMS: atom_id res chain seq x y z
N MET A 1 -23.46 1.92 -17.61
CA MET A 1 -22.36 1.83 -16.63
C MET A 1 -21.49 0.67 -17.10
N GLU A 2 -20.54 0.97 -17.98
CA GLU A 2 -19.66 -0.05 -18.57
C GLU A 2 -18.42 -0.19 -17.68
N ARG A 3 -18.22 -1.35 -17.05
CA ARG A 3 -16.91 -1.74 -16.54
C ARG A 3 -16.05 -2.07 -17.75
N ARG A 4 -15.24 -1.14 -18.21
CA ARG A 4 -14.21 -1.42 -19.21
C ARG A 4 -13.04 -2.08 -18.52
N THR A 5 -12.89 -3.36 -18.80
CA THR A 5 -11.64 -4.10 -18.67
C THR A 5 -10.63 -3.46 -19.63
N ASP A 6 -9.94 -2.41 -19.19
CA ASP A 6 -8.83 -1.80 -19.94
C ASP A 6 -7.60 -2.71 -19.91
N THR A 7 -7.70 -3.81 -20.65
CA THR A 7 -6.63 -4.81 -20.85
C THR A 7 -6.14 -4.79 -22.30
N ARG A 8 -6.32 -3.69 -23.04
CA ARG A 8 -6.16 -3.70 -24.51
C ARG A 8 -5.05 -2.82 -25.09
N ARG A 9 -4.23 -2.18 -24.25
CA ARG A 9 -2.94 -1.61 -24.65
C ARG A 9 -1.99 -1.64 -23.46
N PRO A 10 -0.70 -1.97 -23.62
CA PRO A 10 0.30 -1.61 -22.61
C PRO A 10 0.18 -0.10 -22.40
N ALA A 11 0.01 0.33 -21.15
CA ALA A 11 0.00 1.74 -20.82
C ALA A 11 1.36 2.34 -21.19
N THR A 12 1.40 3.61 -21.62
CA THR A 12 2.69 4.27 -21.87
C THR A 12 3.43 4.49 -20.54
N PRO A 13 4.76 4.67 -20.56
CA PRO A 13 5.52 4.99 -19.34
C PRO A 13 4.94 6.19 -18.57
N GLU A 14 4.46 7.22 -19.27
CA GLU A 14 3.83 8.38 -18.66
C GLU A 14 2.46 8.06 -18.04
N GLU A 15 1.65 7.21 -18.69
CA GLU A 15 0.36 6.74 -18.16
C GLU A 15 0.57 5.90 -16.89
N ILE A 16 1.55 5.00 -16.89
CA ILE A 16 1.94 4.19 -15.73
C ILE A 16 2.40 5.11 -14.59
N SER A 17 3.34 6.00 -14.86
CA SER A 17 3.88 6.93 -13.87
C SER A 17 2.81 7.86 -13.28
N ALA A 18 1.92 8.39 -14.12
CA ALA A 18 0.85 9.28 -13.66
C ALA A 18 -0.16 8.54 -12.77
N ARG A 19 -0.48 7.29 -13.11
CA ARG A 19 -1.35 6.45 -12.29
C ARG A 19 -0.72 6.13 -10.94
N ILE A 20 0.52 5.62 -10.94
CA ILE A 20 1.23 5.23 -9.71
C ILE A 20 1.33 6.43 -8.75
N ARG A 21 1.76 7.60 -9.23
CA ARG A 21 1.82 8.82 -8.40
C ARG A 21 0.45 9.24 -7.84
N SER A 22 -0.63 9.03 -8.59
CA SER A 22 -1.99 9.31 -8.11
C SER A 22 -2.39 8.33 -7.01
N GLU A 23 -2.08 7.05 -7.18
CA GLU A 23 -2.33 6.00 -6.18
C GLU A 23 -1.48 6.24 -4.91
N HIS A 24 -0.20 6.63 -5.05
CA HIS A 24 0.66 7.02 -3.91
C HIS A 24 0.07 8.15 -3.08
N ALA A 25 -0.52 9.16 -3.72
CA ALA A 25 -1.18 10.26 -3.01
C ALA A 25 -2.38 9.77 -2.20
N GLU A 26 -3.18 8.85 -2.75
CA GLU A 26 -4.31 8.23 -2.06
C GLU A 26 -3.86 7.34 -0.89
N ILE A 27 -2.88 6.46 -1.14
CA ILE A 27 -2.29 5.56 -0.14
C ILE A 27 -1.68 6.39 1.00
N SER A 28 -0.93 7.44 0.70
CA SER A 28 -0.35 8.34 1.70
C SER A 28 -1.42 8.97 2.60
N ALA A 29 -2.55 9.39 2.02
CA ALA A 29 -3.65 9.95 2.79
C ALA A 29 -4.32 8.89 3.70
N LEU A 30 -4.46 7.65 3.23
CA LEU A 30 -4.99 6.52 4.01
C LEU A 30 -4.03 6.16 5.16
N VAL A 31 -2.74 6.03 4.88
CA VAL A 31 -1.70 5.74 5.88
C VAL A 31 -1.72 6.78 7.00
N ALA A 32 -1.79 8.07 6.66
CA ALA A 32 -1.85 9.14 7.67
C ALA A 32 -3.10 9.04 8.57
N ARG A 33 -4.25 8.64 8.02
CA ARG A 33 -5.49 8.43 8.81
C ARG A 33 -5.38 7.21 9.73
N VAL A 34 -4.85 6.10 9.22
CA VAL A 34 -4.61 4.88 10.01
C VAL A 34 -3.66 5.14 11.17
N GLU A 35 -2.54 5.84 10.94
CA GLU A 35 -1.61 6.24 12.00
C GLU A 35 -2.30 7.10 13.05
N ALA A 36 -2.99 8.17 12.64
CA ALA A 36 -3.68 9.07 13.57
C ALA A 36 -4.73 8.36 14.43
N LEU A 37 -5.47 7.41 13.85
CA LEU A 37 -6.46 6.61 14.58
C LEU A 37 -5.78 5.60 15.53
N SER A 38 -4.68 4.97 15.13
CA SER A 38 -3.94 4.05 15.99
C SER A 38 -3.41 4.72 17.26
N GLU A 39 -2.90 5.94 17.16
CA GLU A 39 -2.45 6.74 18.31
C GLU A 39 -3.62 7.06 19.26
N ARG A 40 -4.80 7.38 18.71
CA ARG A 40 -6.02 7.64 19.49
C ARG A 40 -6.54 6.40 20.21
N VAL A 41 -6.41 5.21 19.61
CA VAL A 41 -6.72 3.94 20.29
C VAL A 41 -5.80 3.78 21.50
N SER A 42 -4.50 4.03 21.33
CA SER A 42 -3.52 3.94 22.43
C SER A 42 -3.74 4.97 23.54
N SER A 43 -4.34 6.13 23.23
CA SER A 43 -4.61 7.16 24.24
C SER A 43 -5.86 6.89 25.09
N GLY A 44 -6.67 5.88 24.76
CA GLY A 44 -7.83 5.47 25.56
C GLY A 44 -9.09 6.33 25.41
N ALA A 45 -9.12 7.30 24.50
CA ALA A 45 -10.28 8.18 24.27
C ALA A 45 -11.24 7.57 23.24
N ASP A 46 -12.53 7.43 23.59
CA ASP A 46 -13.58 6.89 22.71
C ASP A 46 -13.20 5.57 22.00
N VAL A 47 -12.48 4.69 22.72
CA VAL A 47 -11.80 3.49 22.17
C VAL A 47 -12.68 2.69 21.21
N ASN A 48 -13.93 2.42 21.56
CA ASN A 48 -14.83 1.63 20.70
C ASN A 48 -15.11 2.32 19.35
N LYS A 49 -15.36 3.64 19.34
CA LYS A 49 -15.61 4.38 18.09
C LYS A 49 -14.33 4.49 17.28
N THR A 50 -13.20 4.71 17.94
CA THR A 50 -11.89 4.83 17.29
C THR A 50 -11.46 3.50 16.67
N ILE A 51 -11.71 2.36 17.33
CA ILE A 51 -11.46 1.01 16.77
C ILE A 51 -12.30 0.75 15.53
N VAL A 52 -13.59 1.11 15.53
CA VAL A 52 -14.45 0.95 14.35
C VAL A 52 -13.93 1.79 13.19
N ALA A 53 -13.61 3.06 13.42
CA ALA A 53 -13.05 3.92 12.38
C ALA A 53 -11.68 3.40 11.87
N LEU A 54 -10.81 2.92 12.77
CA LEU A 54 -9.52 2.36 12.40
C LEU A 54 -9.68 1.11 11.53
N ARG A 55 -10.68 0.26 11.83
CA ARG A 55 -11.00 -0.92 11.02
C ARG A 55 -11.43 -0.53 9.61
N GLU A 56 -12.31 0.47 9.49
CA GLU A 56 -12.78 0.95 8.18
C GLU A 56 -11.61 1.53 7.36
N GLU A 57 -10.75 2.34 7.95
CA GLU A 57 -9.58 2.91 7.25
C GLU A 57 -8.53 1.85 6.89
N LEU A 58 -8.29 0.85 7.75
CA LEU A 58 -7.39 -0.27 7.42
C LEU A 58 -7.95 -1.14 6.28
N GLN A 59 -9.27 -1.35 6.23
CA GLN A 59 -9.92 -2.05 5.11
C GLN A 59 -9.83 -1.23 3.81
N GLY A 60 -10.01 0.09 3.90
CA GLY A 60 -9.80 1.01 2.78
C GLY A 60 -8.37 0.95 2.26
N LEU A 61 -7.38 1.07 3.16
CA LEU A 61 -5.96 0.94 2.85
C LEU A 61 -5.65 -0.41 2.22
N ALA A 62 -6.18 -1.50 2.79
CA ALA A 62 -5.98 -2.83 2.24
C ALA A 62 -6.50 -2.97 0.80
N SER A 63 -7.69 -2.45 0.53
CA SER A 63 -8.26 -2.50 -0.82
C SER A 63 -7.39 -1.77 -1.84
N VAL A 64 -6.98 -0.54 -1.53
CA VAL A 64 -6.19 0.30 -2.45
C VAL A 64 -4.79 -0.26 -2.62
N LEU A 65 -4.11 -0.58 -1.51
CA LEU A 65 -2.74 -1.09 -1.53
C LEU A 65 -2.63 -2.42 -2.29
N LEU A 66 -3.56 -3.36 -2.09
CA LEU A 66 -3.49 -4.65 -2.79
C LEU A 66 -3.68 -4.52 -4.30
N GLU A 67 -4.56 -3.61 -4.74
CA GLU A 67 -4.76 -3.33 -6.16
C GLU A 67 -3.53 -2.65 -6.77
N HIS A 68 -2.97 -1.68 -6.05
CA HIS A 68 -1.77 -0.94 -6.42
C HIS A 68 -0.55 -1.84 -6.58
N LEU A 69 -0.20 -2.62 -5.54
CA LEU A 69 0.92 -3.56 -5.60
C LEU A 69 0.78 -4.57 -6.75
N HIS A 70 -0.45 -4.98 -7.08
CA HIS A 70 -0.70 -5.88 -8.22
C HIS A 70 -0.49 -5.17 -9.56
N TYR A 71 -0.93 -3.91 -9.67
CA TYR A 71 -0.73 -3.09 -10.85
C TYR A 71 0.77 -2.90 -11.12
N GLU A 72 1.55 -2.59 -10.08
CA GLU A 72 3.00 -2.39 -10.14
C GLU A 72 3.76 -3.63 -10.53
N GLU A 73 3.50 -4.76 -9.87
CA GLU A 73 4.09 -6.06 -10.18
C GLU A 73 3.88 -6.48 -11.64
N TYR A 74 2.87 -5.91 -12.31
CA TYR A 74 2.56 -6.17 -13.70
C TYR A 74 3.09 -5.10 -14.66
N GLN A 75 3.07 -3.83 -14.28
CA GLN A 75 3.36 -2.70 -15.17
C GLN A 75 4.78 -2.17 -15.04
N LEU A 76 5.31 -2.03 -13.82
CA LEU A 76 6.67 -1.48 -13.64
C LEU A 76 7.76 -2.32 -14.31
N PRO A 77 7.71 -3.67 -14.30
CA PRO A 77 8.65 -4.48 -15.07
C PRO A 77 8.66 -4.22 -16.57
N THR A 78 7.59 -3.66 -17.14
CA THR A 78 7.53 -3.31 -18.57
C THR A 78 8.38 -2.09 -18.93
N LEU A 79 8.83 -1.34 -17.92
CA LEU A 79 9.74 -0.20 -18.06
C LEU A 79 11.22 -0.61 -17.90
N ALA A 80 11.49 -1.86 -17.54
CA ALA A 80 12.84 -2.36 -17.32
C ALA A 80 13.64 -2.45 -18.63
N PRO A 81 14.98 -2.40 -18.56
CA PRO A 81 15.85 -2.70 -19.70
C PRO A 81 15.58 -4.10 -20.30
N ASP A 82 15.92 -4.25 -21.58
CA ASP A 82 15.75 -5.52 -22.30
C ASP A 82 16.42 -6.69 -21.57
N GLY A 83 15.61 -7.67 -21.15
CA GLY A 83 16.06 -8.88 -20.45
C GLY A 83 16.06 -8.80 -18.92
N GLU A 84 15.66 -7.68 -18.32
CA GLU A 84 15.63 -7.50 -16.85
C GLU A 84 14.21 -7.57 -16.26
N ALA A 85 13.18 -7.49 -17.08
CA ALA A 85 11.78 -7.44 -16.65
C ALA A 85 11.37 -8.59 -15.72
N ASP A 86 11.75 -9.84 -16.03
CA ASP A 86 11.36 -11.00 -15.21
C ASP A 86 11.99 -10.94 -13.80
N GLN A 87 13.26 -10.54 -13.72
CA GLN A 87 13.99 -10.41 -12.46
C GLN A 87 13.38 -9.30 -11.60
N MET A 88 13.12 -8.13 -12.20
CA MET A 88 12.46 -7.01 -11.52
C MET A 88 11.09 -7.42 -10.99
N ALA A 89 10.29 -8.12 -11.78
CA ALA A 89 8.97 -8.59 -11.36
C ALA A 89 9.06 -9.60 -10.18
N GLU A 90 10.08 -10.45 -10.14
CA GLU A 90 10.31 -11.35 -9.01
C GLU A 90 10.72 -10.63 -7.73
N ASP A 91 11.60 -9.64 -7.85
CA ASP A 91 12.07 -8.83 -6.73
C ASP A 91 10.93 -8.03 -6.10
N MET A 92 10.13 -7.34 -6.93
CA MET A 92 8.94 -6.62 -6.48
C MET A 92 7.92 -7.54 -5.79
N ARG A 93 7.60 -8.70 -6.39
CA ARG A 93 6.68 -9.67 -5.76
C ARG A 93 7.18 -10.16 -4.40
N ARG A 94 8.50 -10.25 -4.21
CA ARG A 94 9.09 -10.65 -2.93
C ARG A 94 8.96 -9.53 -1.90
N GLU A 95 9.23 -8.29 -2.28
CA GLU A 95 9.12 -7.10 -1.42
C GLU A 95 7.67 -6.81 -1.04
N HIS A 96 6.77 -6.79 -2.03
CA HIS A 96 5.34 -6.57 -1.83
C HIS A 96 4.69 -7.68 -0.99
N ARG A 97 5.23 -8.91 -1.01
CA ARG A 97 4.75 -9.97 -0.11
C ARG A 97 4.95 -9.60 1.36
N ALA A 98 6.07 -9.00 1.73
CA ALA A 98 6.33 -8.58 3.09
C ALA A 98 5.31 -7.51 3.55
N GLN A 99 4.98 -6.56 2.67
CA GLN A 99 3.96 -5.55 2.95
C GLN A 99 2.57 -6.17 3.17
N ARG A 100 2.17 -7.12 2.30
CA ARG A 100 0.91 -7.85 2.45
C ARG A 100 0.84 -8.62 3.77
N GLU A 101 1.94 -9.26 4.17
CA GLU A 101 2.01 -9.99 5.45
C GLU A 101 1.92 -9.05 6.66
N LEU A 102 2.52 -7.86 6.60
CA LEU A 102 2.40 -6.84 7.66
C LEU A 102 0.97 -6.31 7.76
N LEU A 103 0.34 -5.98 6.63
CA LEU A 103 -1.05 -5.53 6.58
C LEU A 103 -2.00 -6.58 7.18
N ASP A 104 -1.88 -7.85 6.76
CA ASP A 104 -2.66 -8.96 7.31
C ASP A 104 -2.48 -9.10 8.82
N ARG A 105 -1.24 -8.93 9.31
CA ARG A 105 -0.95 -8.97 10.74
C ARG A 105 -1.64 -7.83 11.49
N VAL A 106 -1.53 -6.60 11.00
CA VAL A 106 -2.16 -5.41 11.61
C VAL A 106 -3.68 -5.56 11.67
N ILE A 107 -4.30 -6.06 10.61
CA ILE A 107 -5.75 -6.32 10.58
C ILE A 107 -6.14 -7.38 11.63
N ARG A 108 -5.37 -8.46 11.76
CA ARG A 108 -5.62 -9.50 12.77
C ARG A 108 -5.43 -8.98 14.20
N GLU A 109 -4.40 -8.18 14.44
CA GLU A 109 -4.15 -7.58 15.76
C GLU A 109 -5.27 -6.63 16.19
N LEU A 110 -5.92 -5.96 15.24
CA LEU A 110 -7.11 -5.13 15.51
C LEU A 110 -8.34 -5.96 15.95
N ASP A 111 -8.42 -7.22 15.52
CA ASP A 111 -9.50 -8.14 15.89
C ASP A 111 -9.28 -8.78 17.28
N GLU A 112 -8.07 -8.70 17.84
CA GLU A 112 -7.75 -9.23 19.17
C GLU A 112 -8.17 -8.26 20.28
N THR A 113 -8.55 -8.79 21.46
CA THR A 113 -9.15 -7.99 22.56
C THR A 113 -8.15 -7.08 23.31
N ALA A 114 -6.86 -7.11 22.96
CA ALA A 114 -5.77 -6.37 23.60
C ALA A 114 -5.04 -5.45 22.60
N VAL A 115 -5.77 -4.47 22.08
CA VAL A 115 -5.43 -3.68 20.87
C VAL A 115 -4.37 -2.57 21.07
N GLY A 116 -3.77 -2.41 22.25
CA GLY A 116 -3.09 -1.15 22.60
C GLY A 116 -1.77 -0.89 21.88
N SER A 117 -0.66 -1.35 22.45
CA SER A 117 0.68 -0.96 22.01
C SER A 117 1.18 -1.74 20.80
N LYS A 118 0.75 -2.99 20.62
CA LYS A 118 1.17 -3.84 19.49
C LYS A 118 0.64 -3.32 18.17
N LEU A 119 -0.64 -2.96 18.13
CA LEU A 119 -1.29 -2.35 16.97
C LEU A 119 -0.56 -1.09 16.51
N VAL A 120 -0.21 -0.18 17.42
CA VAL A 120 0.52 1.06 17.06
C VAL A 120 1.87 0.75 16.44
N VAL A 121 2.62 -0.20 17.01
CA VAL A 121 3.90 -0.63 16.46
C VAL A 121 3.71 -1.22 15.06
N GLY A 122 2.76 -2.14 14.89
CA GLY A 122 2.47 -2.75 13.59
C GLY A 122 2.02 -1.73 12.54
N VAL A 123 1.17 -0.77 12.91
CA VAL A 123 0.74 0.32 12.03
C VAL A 123 1.93 1.19 11.60
N ARG A 124 2.84 1.53 12.51
CA ARG A 124 4.04 2.32 12.18
C ARG A 124 5.01 1.55 11.29
N GLU A 125 5.18 0.26 11.53
CA GLU A 125 6.00 -0.62 10.68
C GLU A 125 5.42 -0.72 9.27
N LEU A 126 4.11 -0.94 9.14
CA LEU A 126 3.41 -0.96 7.85
C LEU A 126 3.53 0.39 7.13
N ALA A 127 3.26 1.50 7.83
CA ALA A 127 3.33 2.83 7.27
C ALA A 127 4.73 3.17 6.75
N ARG A 128 5.77 2.74 7.48
CA ARG A 128 7.15 2.89 7.03
C ARG A 128 7.44 2.04 5.80
N ALA A 129 7.06 0.76 5.81
CA ALA A 129 7.30 -0.14 4.68
C ALA A 129 6.67 0.41 3.39
N ILE A 130 5.43 0.90 3.45
CA ILE A 130 4.74 1.50 2.30
C ILE A 130 5.44 2.79 1.83
N ARG A 131 5.86 3.67 2.75
CA ARG A 131 6.55 4.92 2.37
C ARG A 131 7.92 4.68 1.75
N ASP A 132 8.71 3.80 2.35
CA ASP A 132 10.07 3.49 1.88
C ASP A 132 10.00 2.86 0.46
N ASP A 133 8.96 2.07 0.18
CA ASP A 133 8.67 1.48 -1.13
C ASP A 133 8.27 2.53 -2.18
N MET A 134 7.24 3.34 -1.89
CA MET A 134 6.80 4.42 -2.80
C MET A 134 7.94 5.40 -3.11
N GLU A 135 8.78 5.74 -2.12
CA GLU A 135 9.95 6.60 -2.33
C GLU A 135 10.96 5.95 -3.28
N HIS A 136 11.24 4.65 -3.10
CA HIS A 136 12.11 3.90 -4.00
C HIS A 136 11.58 3.90 -5.43
N GLU A 137 10.29 3.61 -5.63
CA GLU A 137 9.67 3.55 -6.94
C GLU A 137 9.67 4.92 -7.63
N GLU A 138 9.31 5.98 -6.90
CA GLU A 138 9.32 7.33 -7.43
C GLU A 138 10.72 7.76 -7.89
N HIS A 139 11.74 7.51 -7.08
CA HIS A 139 13.11 7.95 -7.37
C HIS A 139 13.85 7.08 -8.38
N GLU A 140 13.76 5.76 -8.25
CA GLU A 140 14.59 4.83 -9.01
C GLU A 140 13.90 4.34 -10.29
N LEU A 141 12.56 4.18 -10.26
CA LEU A 141 11.82 3.57 -11.37
C LEU A 141 11.09 4.59 -12.24
N LEU A 142 10.42 5.57 -11.61
CA LEU A 142 9.55 6.53 -12.31
C LEU A 142 10.26 7.81 -12.77
N THR A 143 11.50 8.05 -12.34
CA THR A 143 12.28 9.23 -12.75
C THR A 143 13.12 8.97 -14.01
N GLN A 144 13.33 7.70 -14.37
CA GLN A 144 14.11 7.30 -15.56
C GLN A 144 13.26 7.07 -16.82
N SER A 145 11.94 7.26 -16.73
CA SER A 145 10.96 7.05 -17.81
C SER A 145 10.78 8.26 -18.73
#